data_AF-A0A7W7XAI2-F1
#
_entry.id   AF-A0A7W7XAI2-F1
#
_cell.length_a   1.000
_cell.length_b   1.000
_cell.length_c   1.000
_cell.angle_alpha   90.00
_cell.angle_beta   90.00
_cell.angle_gamma   90.00
#
_symmetry.space_group_name_H-M   'P 1'
#
loop_
_entity.id
_entity.type
_entity.pdbx_description
1 polymer ?
#
loop_
_entity_poly.entity_id
_entity_poly.type
_entity_poly.pdbx_seq_one_letter_code
_entity_poly.pdbx_strand_id
1 'polypeptide(L)'
;MPFHAPLTNHHADGTLCPADHKHTSSGKPLHDDCPGRSYTQAVCSCGGWEMRQRGKGYVTECRRRHLASHAQGPKVLRDLLCLDAS
;
A
#
# COMPACT_ATOMS: atom_id res chain seq x y z
N MET A 1 3.78 4.79 17.40
CA MET A 1 4.11 5.26 16.02
C MET A 1 3.01 4.79 15.08
N PRO A 2 2.43 5.66 14.24
CA PRO A 2 1.50 5.21 13.20
C PRO A 2 2.24 4.33 12.19
N PHE A 3 1.60 3.25 11.75
CA PHE A 3 2.13 2.41 10.69
C PHE A 3 1.88 3.06 9.33
N HIS A 4 2.90 3.10 8.49
CA HIS A 4 2.80 3.67 7.15
C HIS A 4 3.10 2.61 6.11
N ALA A 5 2.27 2.58 5.08
CA ALA A 5 2.50 1.75 3.90
C ALA A 5 2.54 2.64 2.66
N PRO A 6 3.67 3.29 2.32
CA PRO A 6 3.77 4.09 1.11
C PRO A 6 3.50 3.24 -0.13
N LEU A 7 2.78 3.81 -1.11
CA LEU A 7 2.63 3.17 -2.42
C LEU A 7 3.75 3.63 -3.34
N THR A 8 4.45 2.67 -3.92
CA THR A 8 5.46 2.90 -4.94
C THR A 8 5.00 2.28 -6.26
N ASN A 9 5.25 2.98 -7.37
CA ASN A 9 4.98 2.48 -8.70
C ASN A 9 6.29 2.01 -9.31
N HIS A 10 6.26 0.91 -10.05
CA HIS A 10 7.45 0.32 -10.63
C HIS A 10 7.26 0.02 -12.11
N HIS A 11 8.35 0.15 -12.86
CA HIS A 11 8.44 -0.23 -14.26
C HIS A 11 8.62 -1.76 -14.40
N ALA A 12 8.61 -2.25 -15.64
CA ALA A 12 8.82 -3.68 -15.91
C ALA A 12 10.21 -4.16 -15.45
N ASP A 13 11.21 -3.28 -15.52
CA ASP A 13 12.58 -3.53 -15.06
C ASP A 13 12.72 -3.51 -13.52
N GLY A 14 11.64 -3.15 -12.80
CA GLY A 14 11.66 -3.03 -11.34
C GLY A 14 12.20 -1.69 -10.82
N THR A 15 12.59 -0.78 -11.72
CA THR A 15 12.93 0.60 -11.36
C THR A 15 11.70 1.35 -10.86
N LEU A 16 11.89 2.17 -9.82
CA LEU A 16 10.85 3.02 -9.26
C LEU A 16 10.45 4.10 -10.27
N CYS A 17 9.15 4.20 -10.51
CA CYS A 17 8.58 5.29 -11.29
C CYS A 17 8.41 6.52 -10.37
N PRO A 18 9.02 7.67 -10.71
CA PRO A 18 8.90 8.90 -9.94
C PRO A 18 7.44 9.30 -9.68
N ALA A 19 7.14 9.85 -8.51
CA ALA A 19 5.81 10.37 -8.20
C ALA A 19 5.39 11.54 -9.12
N ASP A 20 6.37 12.21 -9.72
CA ASP A 20 6.18 13.30 -10.69
C ASP A 20 5.62 12.79 -12.03
N HIS A 21 5.87 11.52 -12.37
CA HIS A 21 5.26 10.88 -13.53
C HIS A 21 3.78 10.63 -13.23
N LYS A 22 2.93 11.60 -13.58
CA LYS A 22 1.48 11.38 -13.61
C LYS A 22 1.18 10.30 -14.64
N HIS A 23 0.35 9.34 -14.24
CA HIS A 23 -0.17 8.33 -15.14
C HIS A 23 -1.66 8.62 -15.32
N THR A 24 -2.16 8.42 -16.53
CA THR A 24 -3.60 8.34 -16.73
C THR A 24 -4.15 7.10 -16.00
N SER A 25 -5.46 7.06 -15.71
CA SER A 25 -6.10 5.92 -15.04
C SER A 25 -5.84 4.57 -15.73
N SER A 26 -5.56 4.60 -17.03
CA SER A 26 -5.22 3.44 -17.87
C SER A 26 -3.74 3.02 -17.80
N GLY A 27 -2.90 3.72 -17.03
CA GLY A 27 -1.48 3.42 -16.90
C GLY A 27 -0.60 3.96 -18.04
N LYS A 28 -1.17 4.72 -18.99
CA LYS A 28 -0.36 5.40 -20.01
C LYS A 28 0.48 6.49 -19.33
N PRO A 29 1.79 6.49 -19.56
CA PRO A 29 2.70 7.53 -19.12
C PRO A 29 2.29 8.86 -19.78
N LEU A 30 2.21 9.95 -19.01
CA LEU A 30 2.05 11.31 -19.57
C LEU A 30 3.38 11.92 -20.01
N HIS A 31 4.47 11.15 -19.99
CA HIS A 31 5.82 11.59 -20.31
C HIS A 31 6.43 10.62 -21.31
N ASP A 32 6.95 11.12 -22.44
CA ASP A 32 7.54 10.30 -23.51
C ASP A 32 8.69 9.40 -23.04
N ASP A 33 9.40 9.79 -21.98
CA ASP A 33 10.53 9.05 -21.42
C ASP A 33 10.13 7.97 -20.39
N CYS A 34 8.84 7.85 -20.06
CA CYS A 34 8.38 6.89 -19.06
C CYS A 34 7.84 5.63 -19.75
N PRO A 35 8.41 4.41 -19.55
CA PRO A 35 7.92 3.18 -20.18
C PRO A 35 6.56 2.70 -19.64
N GLY A 36 5.98 3.44 -18.69
CA GLY A 36 4.72 3.12 -18.04
C GLY A 36 4.87 2.22 -16.82
N ARG A 37 3.82 2.19 -16.00
CA ARG A 37 3.79 1.38 -14.76
C ARG A 37 3.47 -0.07 -15.08
N SER A 38 4.34 -0.99 -14.65
CA SER A 38 4.07 -2.44 -14.68
C SER A 38 3.30 -2.89 -13.44
N TYR A 39 3.73 -2.45 -12.25
CA TYR A 39 3.05 -2.78 -11.00
C TYR A 39 3.12 -1.66 -9.97
N THR A 40 2.22 -1.73 -8.99
CA THR A 40 2.24 -0.93 -7.77
C THR A 40 2.59 -1.86 -6.61
N GLN A 41 3.44 -1.37 -5.72
CA GLN A 41 3.83 -2.04 -4.49
C GLN A 41 3.45 -1.17 -3.30
N ALA A 42 3.09 -1.79 -2.19
CA ALA A 42 2.97 -1.14 -0.89
C ALA A 42 3.69 -2.00 0.14
N VAL A 43 4.63 -1.39 0.87
CA VAL A 43 5.40 -2.04 1.94
C VAL A 43 5.05 -1.34 3.24
N CYS A 44 4.60 -2.08 4.25
CA CYS A 44 4.28 -1.51 5.53
C CYS A 44 5.53 -1.39 6.41
N SER A 45 5.64 -0.30 7.15
CA SER A 45 6.67 -0.07 8.16
C SER A 45 6.61 -1.06 9.34
N CYS A 46 5.60 -1.94 9.40
CA CYS A 46 5.58 -3.06 10.35
C CYS A 46 6.57 -4.18 9.99
N GLY A 47 7.15 -4.17 8.79
CA GLY A 47 8.15 -5.15 8.34
C GLY A 47 7.60 -6.52 7.95
N GLY A 48 6.34 -6.84 8.30
CA GLY A 48 5.71 -8.13 8.02
C GLY A 48 4.68 -8.11 6.89
N TRP A 49 4.54 -7.01 6.15
CA TRP A 49 3.51 -6.89 5.12
C TRP A 49 4.01 -6.15 3.87
N GLU A 50 3.83 -6.82 2.73
CA GLU A 50 4.04 -6.30 1.40
C GLU A 50 2.86 -6.71 0.50
N MET A 51 2.46 -5.81 -0.39
CA MET A 51 1.48 -6.10 -1.43
C MET A 51 1.99 -5.58 -2.78
N ARG A 52 2.02 -6.43 -3.80
CA ARG A 52 2.45 -6.10 -5.16
C ARG A 52 1.43 -6.56 -6.19
N GLN A 53 0.93 -5.64 -7.02
CA GLN A 53 -0.04 -5.97 -8.07
C GLN A 53 -0.01 -4.97 -9.22
N ARG A 54 -0.39 -5.40 -10.43
CA ARG A 54 -0.50 -4.50 -11.61
C ARG A 54 -1.52 -3.38 -11.38
N GLY A 55 -2.62 -3.72 -10.72
CA GLY A 55 -3.70 -2.79 -10.40
C GLY A 55 -3.46 -1.98 -9.13
N LYS A 56 -3.31 -0.65 -9.27
CA LYS A 56 -3.20 0.28 -8.13
C LYS A 56 -4.40 0.19 -7.18
N GLY A 57 -5.61 -0.01 -7.72
CA GLY A 57 -6.85 -0.09 -6.93
C GLY A 57 -6.81 -1.21 -5.91
N TYR A 58 -6.47 -2.42 -6.33
CA TYR A 58 -6.39 -3.58 -5.44
C TYR A 58 -5.32 -3.41 -4.37
N VAL A 59 -4.13 -2.91 -4.73
CA VAL A 59 -3.06 -2.61 -3.77
C VAL A 59 -3.50 -1.56 -2.75
N THR A 60 -4.25 -0.54 -3.19
CA THR A 60 -4.77 0.52 -2.32
C THR A 60 -5.80 -0.02 -1.33
N GLU A 61 -6.73 -0.87 -1.79
CA GLU A 61 -7.73 -1.51 -0.92
C GLU A 61 -7.08 -2.43 0.11
N CYS A 62 -6.17 -3.31 -0.31
CA CYS A 62 -5.43 -4.17 0.61
C CYS A 62 -4.59 -3.38 1.61
N ARG A 63 -3.94 -2.30 1.17
CA ARG A 63 -3.23 -1.35 2.03
C ARG A 63 -4.16 -0.73 3.08
N ARG A 64 -5.31 -0.21 2.67
CA ARG A 64 -6.29 0.37 3.61
C ARG A 64 -6.73 -0.65 4.65
N ARG A 65 -7.06 -1.86 4.22
CA ARG A 65 -7.45 -2.96 5.14
C ARG A 65 -6.34 -3.32 6.11
N HIS A 66 -5.09 -3.38 5.65
CA HIS A 66 -3.94 -3.65 6.51
C HIS A 66 -3.71 -2.52 7.53
N LEU A 67 -3.75 -1.26 7.11
CA LEU A 67 -3.62 -0.11 8.02
C LEU A 67 -4.76 -0.05 9.05
N ALA A 68 -5.98 -0.40 8.64
CA ALA A 68 -7.12 -0.52 9.56
C ALA A 68 -6.93 -1.65 10.59
N SER A 69 -6.19 -2.72 10.24
CA SER A 69 -5.83 -3.79 11.19
C SER A 69 -4.89 -3.29 12.29
N HIS A 70 -4.01 -2.33 12.00
CA HIS A 70 -3.15 -1.71 13.01
C HIS A 70 -3.94 -0.81 13.95
N ALA A 71 -4.91 -0.06 13.44
CA ALA A 71 -5.78 0.80 14.25
C ALA A 71 -6.71 -0.02 15.18
N GLN A 72 -7.05 -1.25 14.80
CA GLN A 72 -7.86 -2.14 15.62
C GLN A 72 -7.05 -2.85 16.73
N GLY A 73 -5.73 -2.69 16.77
CA GLY A 73 -4.86 -3.41 17.71
C GLY A 73 -4.90 -4.93 17.50
N PRO A 74 -3.99 -5.70 18.12
CA PRO A 74 -4.16 -7.14 18.17
C PRO A 74 -5.50 -7.45 18.84
N LYS A 75 -6.38 -8.21 18.16
CA LYS A 75 -7.70 -8.62 18.66
C LYS A 75 -7.66 -9.09 20.12
N VAL A 76 -6.57 -9.79 20.49
CA VAL A 76 -6.28 -10.29 21.83
C VAL A 76 -6.28 -9.19 22.90
N LEU A 77 -5.74 -7.99 22.61
CA LEU A 77 -5.65 -6.91 23.59
C LEU A 77 -7.00 -6.19 23.78
N ARG A 78 -7.82 -6.08 22.73
CA ARG A 78 -9.16 -5.48 22.85
C ARG A 78 -10.15 -6.35 23.61
N ASP A 79 -10.07 -7.66 23.45
CA ASP A 79 -10.93 -8.60 24.17
C ASP A 79 -10.60 -8.59 25.67
N LEU A 80 -9.30 -8.59 26.02
CA LEU A 80 -8.83 -8.47 27.42
C LEU A 80 -9.24 -7.14 28.08
N LEU A 81 -9.21 -6.02 27.37
CA LEU A 81 -9.58 -4.71 27.94
C LEU A 81 -11.10 -4.52 28.11
N CYS A 82 -11.94 -5.34 27.49
CA CYS A 82 -13.40 -5.23 27.56
C CYS A 82 -14.02 -6.10 28.68
N LEU A 83 -13.23 -6.98 29.31
CA LEU A 83 -13.70 -7.88 30.36
C LEU A 83 -13.80 -7.23 31.76
N ASP A 84 -13.28 -6.01 31.96
CA ASP A 84 -13.26 -5.32 33.27
C ASP A 84 -14.28 -4.17 33.39
N ALA A 85 -15.27 -4.06 32.50
CA ALA A 85 -16.37 -3.10 32.63
C ALA A 85 -17.64 -3.82 33.14
N SER A 86 -17.70 -4.04 34.46
CA SER A 86 -18.92 -4.40 35.20
C SER A 86 -19.77 -3.17 35.54
#